data_AF-A0A7K3YDY8-F1
#
_entry.id   AF-A0A7K3YDY8-F1
#
_cell.length_a   1.000
_cell.length_b   1.000
_cell.length_c   1.000
_cell.angle_alpha   90.00
_cell.angle_beta   90.00
_cell.angle_gamma   90.00
#
_symmetry.space_group_name_H-M   'P 1'
#
loop_
_entity.id
_entity.type
_entity.pdbx_description
1 polymer ?
#
loop_
_entity_poly.entity_id
_entity_poly.type
_entity_poly.pdbx_seq_one_letter_code
_entity_poly.pdbx_strand_id
1 'polypeptide(L)'
;MSFKTLSPAEKPFITRRDVNCATTHNTRPTRGSRGSSRKRQIYSNPPCNEPDLEETRQVWIEAGFIPPPDCQQAVALLHRLAMDEEPATSLLSSVLTITAKTEEDDRGYRILNPARLQGMARDYGIEYNGRSDGEIARAVTVAIIGEYGARMPEERT
;
A
#
# COMPACT_ATOMS: atom_id res chain seq x y z
N MET A 1 3.13 -7.56 63.55
CA MET A 1 1.74 -7.07 63.43
C MET A 1 1.68 -6.18 62.20
N SER A 2 0.91 -6.61 61.21
CA SER A 2 0.84 -6.02 59.87
C SER A 2 -0.45 -5.22 59.74
N PHE A 3 -0.40 -4.03 59.14
CA PHE A 3 -1.59 -3.34 58.65
C PHE A 3 -1.45 -3.13 57.14
N LYS A 4 -2.28 -3.88 56.40
CA LYS A 4 -2.54 -3.70 54.97
C LYS A 4 -3.63 -2.64 54.84
N THR A 5 -3.35 -1.56 54.11
CA THR A 5 -4.33 -0.55 53.73
C THR A 5 -4.94 -0.94 52.38
N LEU A 6 -6.27 -1.08 52.35
CA LEU A 6 -7.07 -1.30 51.14
C LEU A 6 -7.56 0.05 50.61
N SER A 7 -7.47 0.27 49.30
CA SER A 7 -8.29 1.26 48.58
C SER A 7 -8.90 0.60 47.34
N PRO A 8 -10.24 0.51 47.25
CA PRO A 8 -10.96 0.20 46.02
C PRO A 8 -11.22 1.47 45.22
N ALA A 9 -10.97 1.41 43.91
CA ALA A 9 -11.38 2.39 42.93
C ALA A 9 -12.77 2.04 42.34
N GLU A 10 -13.45 3.08 41.83
CA GLU A 10 -14.52 3.07 40.82
C GLU A 10 -15.98 2.76 41.25
N LYS A 11 -16.78 3.84 41.39
CA LYS A 11 -17.95 4.19 40.54
C LYS A 11 -18.84 5.23 41.22
N PRO A 12 -19.23 6.30 40.51
CA PRO A 12 -20.54 6.91 40.70
C PRO A 12 -21.43 6.73 39.48
N PHE A 13 -22.61 6.18 39.77
CA PHE A 13 -23.77 6.01 38.91
C PHE A 13 -24.32 7.38 38.48
N ILE A 14 -24.45 7.63 37.18
CA ILE A 14 -25.19 8.78 36.67
C ILE A 14 -26.64 8.38 36.43
N THR A 15 -27.49 9.23 36.97
CA THR A 15 -28.92 9.13 37.23
C THR A 15 -29.77 8.97 35.98
N ARG A 16 -30.79 8.10 36.08
CA ARG A 16 -31.94 8.00 35.15
C ARG A 16 -32.58 9.39 34.94
N ARG A 17 -32.82 9.73 33.67
CA ARG A 17 -33.79 10.75 33.27
C ARG A 17 -35.00 10.04 32.70
N ASP A 18 -36.10 10.05 33.44
CA ASP A 18 -37.44 9.73 32.97
C ASP A 18 -37.89 10.82 31.98
N VAL A 19 -38.20 10.42 30.75
CA VAL A 19 -38.99 11.23 29.81
C VAL A 19 -40.17 10.36 29.41
N ASN A 20 -41.29 10.61 30.06
CA ASN A 20 -42.59 10.07 29.73
C ASN A 20 -43.19 10.90 28.58
N CYS A 21 -43.60 10.25 27.49
CA CYS A 21 -44.72 10.74 26.70
C CYS A 21 -45.24 9.59 25.84
N ALA A 22 -46.39 9.06 26.24
CA ALA A 22 -47.18 8.15 25.44
C ALA A 22 -48.24 8.94 24.65
N THR A 23 -48.64 8.34 23.53
CA THR A 23 -50.02 8.30 22.99
C THR A 23 -50.21 8.91 21.58
N THR A 24 -50.17 7.99 20.60
CA THR A 24 -51.10 7.76 19.48
C THR A 24 -51.35 8.82 18.40
N HIS A 25 -51.25 8.43 17.11
CA HIS A 25 -52.39 8.00 16.29
C HIS A 25 -51.95 7.74 14.83
N ASN A 26 -52.63 6.79 14.20
CA ASN A 26 -52.27 6.13 12.95
C ASN A 26 -52.82 6.90 11.74
N THR A 27 -52.07 7.05 10.63
CA THR A 27 -52.63 7.14 9.27
C THR A 27 -51.58 6.75 8.20
N ARG A 28 -51.91 5.66 7.49
CA ARG A 28 -51.58 5.07 6.17
C ARG A 28 -50.78 5.89 5.09
N PRO A 29 -50.42 5.27 3.92
CA PRO A 29 -49.05 5.02 3.46
C PRO A 29 -48.63 5.88 2.25
N THR A 30 -47.32 6.07 2.04
CA THR A 30 -46.84 6.52 0.72
C THR A 30 -45.72 5.63 0.24
N ARG A 31 -45.94 5.09 -0.96
CA ARG A 31 -45.06 4.27 -1.77
C ARG A 31 -43.64 4.84 -1.82
N GLY A 32 -42.69 4.05 -1.36
CA GLY A 32 -41.26 4.30 -1.50
C GLY A 32 -40.51 2.98 -1.58
N SER A 33 -40.85 2.16 -2.58
CA SER A 33 -40.04 1.00 -2.93
C SER A 33 -38.70 1.50 -3.47
N ARG A 34 -37.64 1.29 -2.70
CA ARG A 34 -36.35 0.82 -3.20
C ARG A 34 -35.61 0.23 -2.01
N GLY A 35 -35.55 -1.10 -2.00
CA GLY A 35 -34.81 -1.86 -1.02
C GLY A 35 -33.36 -1.37 -0.98
N SER A 36 -32.93 -0.87 0.17
CA SER A 36 -31.52 -0.86 0.49
C SER A 36 -31.16 -2.30 0.87
N SER A 37 -31.00 -3.14 -0.15
CA SER A 37 -30.15 -4.31 -0.04
C SER A 37 -28.76 -3.75 0.25
N ARG A 38 -28.45 -3.54 1.54
CA ARG A 38 -27.08 -3.35 2.00
C ARG A 38 -26.34 -4.56 1.48
N LYS A 39 -25.62 -4.36 0.39
CA LYS A 39 -24.79 -5.37 -0.26
C LYS A 39 -23.99 -6.02 0.85
N ARG A 40 -24.23 -7.32 1.03
CA ARG A 40 -23.30 -8.23 1.70
C ARG A 40 -21.90 -7.84 1.23
N GLN A 41 -21.09 -7.31 2.13
CA GLN A 41 -19.65 -7.38 1.94
C GLN A 41 -19.34 -8.86 2.07
N ILE A 42 -19.41 -9.54 0.93
CA ILE A 42 -18.74 -10.81 0.72
C ILE A 42 -17.29 -10.49 1.07
N TYR A 43 -16.81 -11.09 2.16
CA TYR A 43 -15.39 -11.21 2.45
C TYR A 43 -14.73 -11.61 1.14
N SER A 44 -14.06 -10.64 0.51
CA SER A 44 -13.22 -10.95 -0.63
C SER A 44 -12.14 -11.85 -0.06
N ASN A 45 -12.02 -13.05 -0.64
CA ASN A 45 -10.94 -13.97 -0.31
C ASN A 45 -9.63 -13.18 -0.24
N PRO A 46 -8.75 -13.42 0.74
CA PRO A 46 -7.44 -12.78 0.74
C PRO A 46 -6.80 -13.05 -0.64
N PRO A 47 -6.37 -12.02 -1.38
CA PRO A 47 -5.64 -12.25 -2.61
C PRO A 47 -4.43 -13.11 -2.27
N CYS A 48 -4.23 -14.16 -3.08
CA CYS A 48 -3.13 -15.09 -2.91
C CYS A 48 -1.83 -14.30 -2.81
N ASN A 49 -1.20 -14.35 -1.63
CA ASN A 49 0.14 -13.91 -1.33
C ASN A 49 0.47 -12.50 -1.85
N GLU A 50 0.03 -11.45 -1.14
CA GLU A 50 0.64 -10.12 -1.33
C GLU A 50 2.17 -10.27 -1.23
N PRO A 51 2.93 -9.78 -2.23
CA PRO A 51 4.38 -9.90 -2.19
C PRO A 51 4.90 -9.16 -0.96
N ASP A 52 5.83 -9.77 -0.22
CA ASP A 52 6.38 -9.14 0.98
C ASP A 52 7.16 -7.88 0.55
N LEU A 53 6.51 -6.73 0.72
CA LEU A 53 7.08 -5.45 0.37
C LEU A 53 8.21 -5.09 1.32
N GLU A 54 8.25 -5.63 2.54
CA GLU A 54 9.21 -5.22 3.56
C GLU A 54 10.65 -5.55 3.15
N GLU A 55 10.88 -6.68 2.47
CA GLU A 55 12.21 -7.08 1.98
C GLU A 55 12.78 -6.10 0.95
N THR A 56 11.94 -5.63 0.02
CA THR A 56 12.38 -4.70 -1.04
C THR A 56 12.24 -3.23 -0.65
N ARG A 57 11.53 -2.94 0.45
CA ARG A 57 11.29 -1.58 0.95
C ARG A 57 12.58 -0.84 1.30
N GLN A 58 13.55 -1.58 1.82
CA GLN A 58 14.84 -1.02 2.22
C GLN A 58 15.59 -0.41 1.03
N VAL A 59 15.49 -1.01 -0.16
CA VAL A 59 16.11 -0.49 -1.41
C VAL A 59 15.67 0.95 -1.69
N TRP A 60 14.38 1.23 -1.53
CA TRP A 60 13.82 2.57 -1.78
C TRP A 60 14.30 3.57 -0.72
N ILE A 61 14.29 3.19 0.56
CA ILE A 61 14.75 4.03 1.65
C ILE A 61 16.24 4.39 1.49
N GLU A 62 17.06 3.42 1.06
CA GLU A 62 18.48 3.64 0.79
C GLU A 62 18.71 4.60 -0.38
N ALA A 63 17.94 4.43 -1.46
CA ALA A 63 17.91 5.34 -2.60
C ALA A 63 17.34 6.73 -2.25
N GLY A 64 16.72 6.90 -1.08
CA GLY A 64 16.26 8.20 -0.58
C GLY A 64 14.88 8.60 -1.09
N PHE A 65 14.04 7.67 -1.53
CA PHE A 65 12.67 7.98 -1.96
C PHE A 65 11.75 6.76 -1.80
N ILE A 66 10.44 6.94 -1.98
CA ILE A 66 9.45 5.86 -2.01
C ILE A 66 8.65 6.01 -3.31
N PRO A 67 8.69 5.02 -4.22
CA PRO A 67 7.93 5.08 -5.47
C PRO A 67 6.44 4.77 -5.25
N PRO A 68 5.58 4.98 -6.26
CA PRO A 68 4.19 4.55 -6.21
C PRO A 68 4.04 3.05 -5.87
N PRO A 69 2.92 2.63 -5.25
CA PRO A 69 2.71 1.24 -4.82
C PRO A 69 2.91 0.20 -5.91
N ASP A 70 2.45 0.50 -7.13
CA ASP A 70 2.59 -0.40 -8.27
C ASP A 70 4.08 -0.71 -8.54
N CYS A 71 4.95 0.31 -8.55
CA CYS A 71 6.39 0.12 -8.76
C CYS A 71 7.04 -0.69 -7.64
N GLN A 72 6.62 -0.48 -6.38
CA GLN A 72 7.08 -1.28 -5.25
C GLN A 72 6.69 -2.75 -5.43
N GLN A 73 5.46 -2.99 -5.86
CA GLN A 73 4.94 -4.32 -6.16
C GLN A 73 5.73 -4.99 -7.30
N ALA A 74 6.08 -4.26 -8.36
CA ALA A 74 6.87 -4.81 -9.46
C ALA A 74 8.23 -5.35 -8.99
N VAL A 75 8.97 -4.59 -8.17
CA VAL A 75 10.27 -5.04 -7.65
C VAL A 75 10.11 -6.21 -6.67
N ALA A 76 9.07 -6.20 -5.82
CA ALA A 76 8.81 -7.31 -4.92
C ALA A 76 8.46 -8.61 -5.67
N LEU A 77 7.69 -8.53 -6.76
CA LEU A 77 7.39 -9.68 -7.61
C LEU A 77 8.65 -10.19 -8.34
N LEU A 78 9.47 -9.28 -8.88
CA LEU A 78 10.74 -9.67 -9.50
C LEU A 78 11.71 -10.27 -8.48
N HIS A 79 11.73 -9.77 -7.24
CA HIS A 79 12.55 -10.30 -6.17
C HIS A 79 12.18 -11.75 -5.83
N ARG A 80 10.88 -12.02 -5.62
CA ARG A 80 10.36 -13.37 -5.41
C ARG A 80 10.65 -14.29 -6.58
N LEU A 81 10.57 -13.75 -7.79
CA LEU A 81 10.86 -14.51 -8.99
C LEU A 81 12.33 -14.92 -9.07
N ALA A 82 13.24 -14.01 -8.71
CA ALA A 82 14.66 -14.33 -8.61
C ALA A 82 14.97 -15.35 -7.49
N MET A 83 14.04 -15.56 -6.56
CA MET A 83 14.11 -16.58 -5.51
C MET A 83 13.40 -17.90 -5.90
N ASP A 84 12.92 -18.03 -7.15
CA ASP A 84 12.19 -19.20 -7.68
C ASP A 84 10.94 -19.62 -6.88
N GLU A 85 10.34 -18.68 -6.13
CA GLU A 85 9.18 -18.98 -5.27
C GLU A 85 7.85 -19.11 -6.04
N GLU A 86 7.78 -18.64 -7.29
CA GLU A 86 6.56 -18.56 -8.11
C GLU A 86 6.88 -18.69 -9.62
N PRO A 87 5.91 -19.12 -10.47
CA PRO A 87 6.14 -19.25 -11.91
C PRO A 87 6.34 -17.89 -12.64
N ALA A 88 7.40 -17.82 -13.45
CA ALA A 88 7.89 -16.61 -14.13
C ALA A 88 6.93 -15.91 -15.07
N THR A 89 6.14 -16.66 -15.82
CA THR A 89 5.39 -16.10 -16.96
C THR A 89 4.27 -15.14 -16.54
N SER A 90 3.51 -15.46 -15.49
CA SER A 90 2.42 -14.60 -14.99
C SER A 90 2.94 -13.33 -14.29
N LEU A 91 4.05 -13.45 -13.57
CA LEU A 91 4.65 -12.34 -12.84
C LEU A 91 5.30 -11.33 -13.79
N LEU A 92 6.01 -11.79 -14.82
CA LEU A 92 6.61 -10.92 -15.83
C LEU A 92 5.55 -10.10 -16.60
N SER A 93 4.41 -10.72 -16.95
CA SER A 93 3.30 -9.98 -17.59
C SER A 93 2.73 -8.88 -16.69
N SER A 94 2.65 -9.13 -15.37
CA SER A 94 2.18 -8.15 -14.40
C SER A 94 3.18 -7.00 -14.24
N VAL A 95 4.47 -7.31 -14.14
CA VAL A 95 5.57 -6.34 -14.06
C VAL A 95 5.60 -5.44 -15.30
N LEU A 96 5.51 -6.02 -16.50
CA LEU A 96 5.49 -5.24 -17.77
C LEU A 96 4.30 -4.26 -17.84
N THR A 97 3.15 -4.67 -17.31
CA THR A 97 1.96 -3.80 -17.25
C THR A 97 2.17 -2.64 -16.27
N ILE A 98 2.85 -2.90 -15.16
CA ILE A 98 3.16 -1.88 -14.15
C ILE A 98 4.22 -0.90 -14.67
N THR A 99 5.27 -1.38 -15.33
CA THR A 99 6.31 -0.51 -15.89
C THR A 99 5.73 0.42 -16.95
N ALA A 100 4.86 -0.08 -17.82
CA ALA A 100 4.19 0.74 -18.84
C ALA A 100 3.37 1.90 -18.22
N LYS A 101 2.69 1.66 -17.09
CA LYS A 101 1.95 2.71 -16.35
C LYS A 101 2.87 3.69 -15.64
N THR A 102 3.99 3.19 -15.12
CA THR A 102 5.00 4.01 -14.45
C THR A 102 5.62 5.02 -15.41
N GLU A 103 5.53 4.79 -16.73
CA GLU A 103 6.04 5.74 -17.70
C GLU A 103 5.17 7.00 -17.89
N GLU A 104 3.92 6.95 -17.47
CA GLU A 104 2.91 7.95 -17.81
C GLU A 104 2.64 8.97 -16.68
N ASP A 105 3.07 8.69 -15.44
CA ASP A 105 2.80 9.56 -14.29
C ASP A 105 4.00 9.73 -13.35
N ASP A 106 4.49 10.98 -13.21
CA ASP A 106 5.50 11.37 -12.22
C ASP A 106 4.87 11.63 -10.83
N ARG A 107 3.53 11.58 -10.71
CA ARG A 107 2.84 11.82 -9.45
C ARG A 107 2.86 10.56 -8.58
N GLY A 108 3.18 10.74 -7.30
CA GLY A 108 3.11 9.68 -6.29
C GLY A 108 4.45 9.25 -5.71
N TYR A 109 5.56 9.71 -6.27
CA TYR A 109 6.88 9.57 -5.68
C TYR A 109 7.01 10.45 -4.43
N ARG A 110 7.44 9.86 -3.31
CA ARG A 110 7.75 10.59 -2.08
C ARG A 110 9.26 10.67 -1.92
N ILE A 111 9.82 11.86 -2.05
CA ILE A 111 11.26 12.08 -1.89
C ILE A 111 11.57 12.19 -0.39
N LEU A 112 12.46 11.33 0.11
CA LEU A 112 12.88 11.32 1.51
C LEU A 112 14.18 12.09 1.70
N ASN A 113 15.11 11.94 0.75
CA ASN A 113 16.41 12.61 0.74
C ASN A 113 16.87 12.87 -0.71
N PRO A 114 16.69 14.11 -1.21
CA PRO A 114 17.07 14.48 -2.57
C PRO A 114 18.56 14.26 -2.88
N ALA A 115 19.45 14.48 -1.92
CA ALA A 115 20.89 14.29 -2.11
C ALA A 115 21.25 12.81 -2.30
N ARG A 116 20.59 11.91 -1.57
CA ARG A 116 20.73 10.46 -1.76
C ARG A 116 20.16 10.02 -3.11
N LEU A 117 19.00 10.54 -3.48
CA LEU A 117 18.40 10.24 -4.78
C LEU A 117 19.31 10.66 -5.93
N GLN A 118 19.89 11.86 -5.87
CA GLN A 118 20.87 12.32 -6.86
C GLN A 118 22.15 11.48 -6.87
N GLY A 119 22.62 11.06 -5.69
CA GLY A 119 23.72 10.10 -5.58
C GLY A 119 23.42 8.79 -6.29
N MET A 120 22.23 8.22 -6.04
CA MET A 120 21.77 7.00 -6.69
C MET A 120 21.61 7.18 -8.21
N ALA A 121 21.04 8.31 -8.65
CA ALA A 121 20.94 8.64 -10.06
C ALA A 121 22.33 8.67 -10.72
N ARG A 122 23.32 9.27 -10.06
CA ARG A 122 24.71 9.25 -10.52
C ARG A 122 25.29 7.84 -10.60
N ASP A 123 25.02 6.99 -9.62
CA ASP A 123 25.52 5.62 -9.57
C ASP A 123 24.98 4.79 -10.74
N TYR A 124 23.72 5.02 -11.15
CA TYR A 124 23.12 4.44 -12.35
C TYR A 124 23.49 5.16 -13.67
N GLY A 125 24.32 6.22 -13.63
CA GLY A 125 24.68 6.99 -14.82
C GLY A 125 23.55 7.84 -15.39
N ILE A 126 22.53 8.16 -14.60
CA ILE A 126 21.38 8.97 -14.98
C ILE A 126 21.72 10.45 -14.87
N GLU A 127 21.60 11.18 -15.97
CA GLU A 127 21.72 12.65 -15.94
C GLU A 127 20.50 13.28 -15.26
N TYR A 128 20.75 14.14 -14.27
CA TYR A 128 19.70 14.78 -13.47
C TYR A 128 19.72 16.31 -13.48
N ASN A 129 20.63 16.93 -14.25
CA ASN A 129 20.73 18.39 -14.34
C ASN A 129 19.44 18.99 -14.93
N GLY A 130 18.83 19.93 -14.22
CA GLY A 130 17.61 20.61 -14.66
C GLY A 130 16.33 19.76 -14.60
N ARG A 131 16.41 18.53 -14.06
CA ARG A 131 15.24 17.67 -13.83
C ARG A 131 14.67 17.89 -12.44
N SER A 132 13.37 17.68 -12.30
CA SER A 132 12.71 17.64 -11.00
C SER A 132 13.05 16.35 -10.24
N ASP A 133 12.99 16.38 -8.91
CA ASP A 133 13.24 15.19 -8.09
C ASP A 133 12.31 14.02 -8.44
N GLY A 134 11.08 14.30 -8.89
CA GLY A 134 10.13 13.27 -9.34
C GLY A 134 10.60 12.55 -10.60
N GLU A 135 11.07 13.29 -11.60
CA GLU A 135 11.63 12.72 -12.84
C GLU A 135 12.89 11.89 -12.56
N ILE A 136 13.74 12.37 -11.62
CA ILE A 136 14.93 11.64 -11.19
C ILE A 136 14.53 10.34 -10.48
N ALA A 137 13.57 10.40 -9.55
CA ALA A 137 13.06 9.24 -8.84
C ALA A 137 12.47 8.18 -9.78
N ARG A 138 11.68 8.62 -10.76
CA ARG A 138 11.12 7.74 -11.79
C ARG A 138 12.22 7.06 -12.61
N ALA A 139 13.21 7.82 -13.08
CA ALA A 139 14.32 7.25 -13.84
C ALA A 139 15.10 6.20 -13.03
N VAL A 140 15.37 6.49 -11.75
CA VAL A 140 16.02 5.53 -10.83
C VAL A 140 15.14 4.30 -10.60
N THR A 141 13.82 4.45 -10.45
CA THR A 141 12.90 3.31 -10.34
C THR A 141 12.93 2.41 -11.57
N VAL A 142 12.92 2.98 -12.78
CA VAL A 142 13.00 2.18 -14.01
C VAL A 142 14.33 1.44 -14.09
N ALA A 143 15.44 2.08 -13.70
CA ALA A 143 16.75 1.43 -13.65
C ALA A 143 16.78 0.24 -12.67
N ILE A 144 16.24 0.42 -11.46
CA ILE A 144 16.14 -0.66 -10.45
C ILE A 144 15.27 -1.80 -10.97
N ILE A 145 14.10 -1.53 -11.56
CA ILE A 145 13.24 -2.57 -12.13
C ILE A 145 13.98 -3.33 -13.24
N GLY A 146 14.71 -2.62 -14.11
CA GLY A 146 15.52 -3.22 -15.16
C GLY A 146 16.64 -4.12 -14.62
N GLU A 147 17.29 -3.72 -13.53
CA GLU A 147 18.32 -4.54 -12.88
C GLU A 147 17.75 -5.86 -12.33
N TYR A 148 16.59 -5.82 -11.68
CA TYR A 148 15.91 -7.02 -11.21
C TYR A 148 15.42 -7.88 -12.38
N GLY A 149 14.91 -7.27 -13.45
CA GLY A 149 14.48 -8.00 -14.66
C GLY A 149 15.63 -8.69 -15.39
N ALA A 150 16.80 -8.06 -15.49
CA ALA A 150 17.98 -8.61 -16.16
C ALA A 150 18.66 -9.75 -15.38
N ARG A 151 18.45 -9.81 -14.05
CA ARG A 151 18.96 -10.89 -13.19
C ARG A 151 18.16 -12.18 -13.32
N MET A 152 16.99 -12.14 -13.97
CA MET A 152 16.24 -13.34 -14.30
C MET A 152 16.92 -14.07 -15.47
N PRO A 153 17.33 -15.34 -15.32
CA PRO A 153 17.82 -16.10 -16.46
C PRO A 153 16.70 -16.22 -17.49
N GLU A 154 16.90 -15.65 -18.68
CA GLU A 154 16.12 -16.03 -19.84
C GLU A 154 16.32 -17.55 -20.01
N GLU A 155 15.26 -18.32 -19.77
CA GLU A 155 15.23 -19.74 -20.08
C GLU A 155 15.51 -19.88 -21.58
N ARG A 156 16.77 -20.13 -21.92
CA ARG A 156 17.19 -20.54 -23.25
C ARG A 156 16.53 -21.89 -23.50
N THR A 157 15.47 -21.82 -24.30
CA THR A 157 14.77 -22.95 -24.91
C THR A 157 15.72 -23.88 -25.66
#